data_AF-A0A919RZ44-F1
#
_entry.id   AF-A0A919RZ44-F1
#
_cell.length_a   1.000
_cell.length_b   1.000
_cell.length_c   1.000
_cell.angle_alpha   90.00
_cell.angle_beta   90.00
_cell.angle_gamma   90.00
#
_symmetry.space_group_name_H-M   'P 1'
#
loop_
_entity.id
_entity.type
_entity.pdbx_description
1 polymer ?
#
loop_
_entity_poly.entity_id
_entity_poly.type
_entity_poly.pdbx_seq_one_letter_code
_entity_poly.pdbx_strand_id
1 'polypeptide(L)'
;MLEDVLAISEHYLNNDQALRTIIKERNIGVVGNAKVTKITPNGISYAKDGQEHILHIIAAGYRSNNQLEYALDGKAEYLTVIGNEEVPRKILTAVHEGYHTIRVM
;
A
#
# COMPACT_ATOMS: atom_id res chain seq x y z
N MET A 1 -5.68 -0.49 15.40
CA MET A 1 -6.01 -1.17 14.13
C MET A 1 -7.37 -0.67 13.68
N LEU A 2 -7.46 -0.19 12.44
CA LEU A 2 -8.67 0.43 11.87
C LEU A 2 -9.31 -0.54 10.86
N GLU A 3 -9.58 -1.78 11.26
CA GLU A 3 -9.88 -2.90 10.35
C GLU A 3 -11.12 -2.69 9.47
N ASP A 4 -12.04 -1.82 9.90
CA ASP A 4 -13.21 -1.42 9.13
C ASP A 4 -12.89 -0.48 7.94
N VAL A 5 -11.67 0.08 7.89
CA VAL A 5 -11.20 1.00 6.83
C VAL A 5 -9.86 0.56 6.23
N LEU A 6 -8.88 0.17 7.06
CA LEU A 6 -7.51 -0.16 6.69
C LEU A 6 -7.09 -1.51 7.31
N ALA A 7 -6.92 -2.52 6.45
CA ALA A 7 -6.69 -3.90 6.89
C ALA A 7 -5.28 -4.17 7.46
N ILE A 8 -4.22 -3.53 6.93
CA ILE A 8 -2.83 -3.96 7.15
C ILE A 8 -1.88 -2.86 7.65
N SER A 9 -2.40 -1.76 8.22
CA SER A 9 -1.55 -0.61 8.57
C SER A 9 -1.41 -0.34 10.07
N GLU A 10 -0.17 -0.14 10.52
CA GLU A 10 0.18 0.23 11.91
C GLU A 10 0.05 1.74 12.12
N HIS A 11 -1.00 2.20 12.77
CA HIS A 11 -1.30 3.62 12.91
C HIS A 11 -1.27 4.10 14.35
N TYR A 12 -0.92 5.38 14.52
CA TYR A 12 -1.18 6.10 15.75
C TYR A 12 -2.65 6.50 15.84
N LEU A 13 -3.18 6.54 17.06
CA LEU A 13 -4.59 6.83 17.33
C LEU A 13 -5.06 8.17 16.73
N ASN A 14 -4.20 9.18 16.73
CA ASN A 14 -4.50 10.51 16.17
C ASN A 14 -4.76 10.45 14.65
N ASN A 15 -4.02 9.61 13.91
CA ASN A 15 -4.22 9.43 12.47
C ASN A 15 -5.54 8.71 12.18
N ASP A 16 -5.89 7.71 12.99
CA ASP A 16 -7.15 6.98 12.86
C ASP A 16 -8.36 7.91 13.09
N GLN A 17 -8.29 8.75 14.13
CA GLN A 17 -9.34 9.74 14.42
C GLN A 17 -9.47 10.76 13.28
N ALA A 18 -8.35 11.32 12.81
CA ALA A 18 -8.35 12.28 11.71
C ALA A 18 -8.95 11.69 10.42
N LEU A 19 -8.58 10.44 10.09
CA LEU A 19 -9.12 9.74 8.92
C LEU A 19 -10.63 9.52 9.03
N ARG A 20 -11.13 9.08 10.19
CA ARG A 20 -12.57 8.91 10.43
C ARG A 20 -13.34 10.22 10.28
N THR A 21 -12.80 11.32 10.80
CA THR A 21 -13.40 12.65 10.65
C THR A 21 -13.51 13.02 9.17
N ILE A 22 -12.43 12.86 8.39
CA ILE A 22 -12.42 13.17 6.96
C ILE A 22 -13.43 12.32 6.18
N ILE A 23 -13.49 11.01 6.45
CA ILE A 23 -14.47 10.10 5.82
C ILE A 23 -15.89 10.56 6.09
N LYS A 24 -16.20 10.90 7.34
CA LYS A 24 -17.53 11.37 7.77
C LYS A 24 -17.89 12.72 7.14
N GLU A 25 -17.00 13.71 7.24
CA GLU A 25 -17.24 15.07 6.75
C GLU A 25 -17.42 15.14 5.23
N ARG A 26 -16.74 14.24 4.50
CA ARG A 26 -16.83 14.17 3.03
C ARG A 26 -17.87 13.17 2.52
N ASN A 27 -18.65 12.56 3.42
CA ASN A 27 -19.66 11.57 3.08
C ASN A 27 -19.12 10.42 2.19
N ILE A 28 -17.93 9.92 2.54
CA ILE A 28 -17.26 8.85 1.78
C ILE A 28 -17.81 7.50 2.24
N GLY A 29 -18.36 6.71 1.30
CA GLY A 29 -18.77 5.33 1.56
C GLY A 29 -17.56 4.41 1.80
N VAL A 30 -17.61 3.62 2.88
CA VAL A 30 -16.57 2.64 3.22
C VAL A 30 -17.17 1.24 3.19
N VAL A 31 -16.53 0.34 2.43
CA VAL A 31 -16.93 -1.07 2.35
C VAL A 31 -15.76 -1.95 2.76
N GLY A 32 -15.71 -2.28 4.04
CA GLY A 32 -14.77 -3.28 4.58
C GLY A 32 -15.26 -4.71 4.35
N ASN A 33 -14.35 -5.68 4.47
CA ASN A 33 -14.66 -7.12 4.37
C ASN A 33 -15.44 -7.51 3.10
N ALA A 34 -15.09 -6.91 1.97
CA ALA A 34 -15.61 -7.27 0.65
C ALA A 34 -14.57 -8.07 -0.14
N LYS A 35 -15.03 -8.96 -1.01
CA LYS A 35 -14.16 -9.75 -1.90
C LYS A 35 -14.38 -9.32 -3.34
N VAL A 36 -13.32 -8.84 -3.99
CA VAL A 36 -13.30 -8.63 -5.44
C VAL A 36 -13.44 -9.98 -6.14
N THR A 37 -14.36 -10.07 -7.10
CA THR A 37 -14.70 -11.33 -7.77
C THR A 37 -14.13 -11.39 -9.19
N LYS A 38 -14.27 -10.30 -9.97
CA LYS A 38 -13.90 -10.25 -11.39
C LYS A 38 -13.52 -8.84 -11.82
N ILE A 39 -12.68 -8.75 -12.85
CA ILE A 39 -12.42 -7.52 -13.58
C ILE A 39 -13.02 -7.69 -14.97
N THR A 40 -13.86 -6.74 -15.38
CA THR A 40 -14.58 -6.72 -16.66
C THR A 40 -14.30 -5.41 -17.39
N PRO A 41 -14.63 -5.29 -18.69
CA PRO A 41 -14.51 -4.01 -19.41
C PRO A 41 -15.31 -2.87 -18.76
N ASN A 42 -16.34 -3.18 -17.98
CA ASN A 42 -17.18 -2.20 -17.31
C ASN A 42 -16.67 -1.81 -15.92
N GLY A 43 -15.64 -2.47 -15.39
CA GLY A 43 -15.08 -2.20 -14.07
C GLY A 43 -14.74 -3.46 -13.28
N ILE A 44 -14.49 -3.26 -11.99
CA ILE A 44 -14.12 -4.28 -11.01
C ILE A 44 -15.35 -4.63 -10.18
N SER A 45 -15.79 -5.88 -10.25
CA SER A 45 -16.89 -6.41 -9.45
C SER A 45 -16.42 -6.86 -8.07
N TYR A 46 -17.19 -6.57 -7.03
CA TYR A 46 -17.03 -7.15 -5.70
C TYR A 46 -18.36 -7.62 -5.12
N ALA A 47 -18.30 -8.63 -4.26
CA ALA A 47 -19.46 -9.14 -3.54
C ALA A 47 -19.45 -8.64 -2.09
N LYS A 48 -20.60 -8.14 -1.63
CA LYS A 48 -20.85 -7.75 -0.24
C LYS A 48 -22.30 -8.05 0.11
N ASP A 49 -22.52 -8.73 1.24
CA ASP A 49 -23.86 -9.05 1.77
C ASP A 49 -24.80 -9.71 0.74
N GLY A 50 -24.23 -10.56 -0.13
CA GLY A 50 -24.96 -11.26 -1.20
C GLY A 50 -25.27 -10.43 -2.45
N GLN A 51 -24.86 -9.16 -2.50
CA GLN A 51 -25.03 -8.26 -3.64
C GLN A 51 -23.70 -8.04 -4.39
N GLU A 52 -23.81 -7.84 -5.70
CA GLU A 52 -22.70 -7.47 -6.57
C GLU A 52 -22.67 -5.96 -6.78
N HIS A 53 -21.47 -5.39 -6.65
CA HIS A 53 -21.21 -3.97 -6.82
C HIS A 53 -20.02 -3.76 -7.76
N ILE A 54 -19.92 -2.59 -8.39
CA ILE A 54 -18.87 -2.25 -9.36
C ILE A 54 -18.10 -1.01 -8.89
N LEU A 55 -16.77 -1.04 -9.05
CA LEU A 55 -15.86 0.09 -8.88
C LEU A 55 -14.90 0.20 -10.08
N HIS A 56 -14.22 1.34 -10.23
CA HIS A 56 -13.39 1.61 -11.43
C HIS A 56 -11.89 1.84 -11.15
N ILE A 57 -11.47 1.86 -9.89
CA ILE A 57 -10.09 2.19 -9.50
C ILE A 57 -9.46 1.03 -8.73
N ILE A 58 -8.27 0.58 -9.15
CA ILE A 58 -7.48 -0.41 -8.42
C ILE A 58 -6.37 0.32 -7.65
N ALA A 59 -6.50 0.35 -6.33
CA ALA A 59 -5.48 0.84 -5.40
C ALA A 59 -5.05 -0.30 -4.45
N ALA A 60 -4.65 -1.45 -5.03
CA ALA A 60 -4.42 -2.71 -4.31
C ALA A 60 -3.01 -2.85 -3.68
N GLY A 61 -2.23 -1.78 -3.66
CA GLY A 61 -0.85 -1.76 -3.16
C GLY A 61 0.20 -1.65 -4.27
N TYR A 62 1.43 -1.96 -3.91
CA TYR A 62 2.62 -1.79 -4.75
C TYR A 62 3.44 -3.07 -4.80
N ARG A 63 4.29 -3.18 -5.82
CA ARG A 63 5.34 -4.20 -5.94
C ARG A 63 6.67 -3.51 -6.14
N SER A 64 7.73 -4.04 -5.54
CA SER A 64 9.09 -3.56 -5.75
C SER A 64 9.50 -3.59 -7.23
N ASN A 65 10.27 -2.60 -7.66
CA ASN A 65 10.84 -2.54 -9.00
C ASN A 65 12.37 -2.76 -8.95
N ASN A 66 12.78 -4.03 -9.02
CA ASN A 66 14.17 -4.45 -8.85
C ASN A 66 14.94 -4.62 -10.16
N GLN A 67 14.43 -4.07 -11.28
CA GLN A 67 15.06 -4.28 -12.60
C GLN A 67 16.52 -3.79 -12.65
N LEU A 68 16.82 -2.67 -11.99
CA LEU A 68 18.17 -2.12 -11.95
C LEU A 68 19.11 -2.93 -11.06
N GLU A 69 18.63 -3.41 -9.91
CA GLU A 69 19.40 -4.31 -9.04
C GLU A 69 19.87 -5.54 -9.82
N TYR A 70 18.95 -6.22 -10.50
CA TYR A 70 19.29 -7.39 -11.33
C TYR A 70 20.28 -7.05 -12.45
N ALA A 71 20.19 -5.85 -13.01
CA ALA A 71 21.10 -5.41 -14.06
C ALA A 71 22.52 -5.09 -13.54
N LEU A 72 22.66 -4.77 -12.26
CA LEU A 72 23.92 -4.42 -11.58
C LEU A 72 24.53 -5.59 -10.80
N ASP A 73 23.79 -6.69 -10.63
CA ASP A 73 24.26 -7.88 -9.93
C ASP A 73 25.57 -8.40 -10.55
N GLY A 74 26.57 -8.63 -9.70
CA GLY A 74 27.93 -9.01 -10.08
C GLY A 74 28.76 -7.94 -10.82
N LYS A 75 28.26 -6.70 -11.00
CA LYS A 75 28.97 -5.61 -11.69
C LYS A 75 29.50 -4.52 -10.77
N ALA A 76 28.97 -4.42 -9.55
CA ALA A 76 29.42 -3.50 -8.53
C ALA A 76 30.06 -4.26 -7.37
N GLU A 77 31.16 -3.75 -6.83
CA GLU A 77 31.81 -4.31 -5.64
C GLU A 77 30.89 -4.22 -4.41
N TYR A 78 30.13 -3.13 -4.32
CA TYR A 78 29.12 -2.91 -3.30
C TYR A 78 27.80 -2.46 -3.92
N LEU A 79 26.74 -3.20 -3.63
CA LEU A 79 25.37 -2.90 -4.04
C LEU A 79 24.46 -3.10 -2.83
N THR A 80 23.54 -2.17 -2.60
CA THR A 80 22.53 -2.29 -1.54
C THR A 80 21.23 -1.68 -2.02
N VAL A 81 20.14 -2.40 -1.79
CA VAL A 81 18.78 -1.96 -2.09
C VAL A 81 18.15 -1.43 -0.81
N ILE A 82 17.43 -0.31 -0.93
CA ILE A 82 16.72 0.34 0.16
C ILE A 82 15.36 0.84 -0.34
N GLY A 83 14.48 1.18 0.57
CA GLY A 83 13.21 1.83 0.26
C GLY A 83 12.21 0.88 -0.39
N ASN A 84 11.45 1.39 -1.35
CA ASN A 84 10.34 0.65 -1.96
C ASN A 84 10.83 -0.43 -2.93
N GLU A 85 12.04 -0.27 -3.46
CA GLU A 85 12.75 -1.26 -4.25
C GLU A 85 13.10 -2.48 -3.40
N GLU A 86 13.39 -2.33 -2.10
CA GLU A 86 13.53 -3.48 -1.20
C GLU A 86 12.16 -4.09 -0.92
N VAL A 87 11.25 -3.31 -0.32
CA VAL A 87 9.85 -3.70 -0.16
C VAL A 87 8.98 -2.45 0.02
N PRO A 88 7.82 -2.33 -0.66
CA PRO A 88 7.00 -1.14 -0.58
C PRO A 88 6.42 -0.95 0.81
N ARG A 89 6.78 0.18 1.44
CA ARG A 89 6.40 0.51 2.82
C ARG A 89 6.08 2.00 2.93
N LYS A 90 5.92 2.48 4.16
CA LYS A 90 5.72 3.92 4.42
C LYS A 90 6.98 4.70 4.08
N ILE A 91 6.80 5.96 3.72
CA ILE A 91 7.90 6.91 3.41
C ILE A 91 8.92 6.96 4.56
N LEU A 92 8.47 6.89 5.81
CA LEU A 92 9.35 6.88 6.98
C LEU A 92 10.39 5.75 6.93
N THR A 93 9.99 4.56 6.46
CA THR A 93 10.87 3.41 6.35
C THR A 93 11.97 3.65 5.31
N ALA A 94 11.61 4.17 4.13
CA ALA A 94 12.59 4.49 3.09
C ALA A 94 13.61 5.55 3.56
N VAL A 95 13.17 6.57 4.30
CA VAL A 95 14.06 7.58 4.88
C VAL A 95 15.00 6.97 5.91
N HIS A 96 14.48 6.14 6.81
CA HIS A 96 15.29 5.49 7.84
C HIS A 96 16.32 4.54 7.26
N GLU A 97 15.96 3.77 6.23
CA GLU A 97 16.88 2.87 5.54
C GLU A 97 17.98 3.66 4.84
N GLY A 98 17.66 4.71 4.09
CA GLY A 98 18.68 5.56 3.47
C GLY A 98 19.67 6.14 4.48
N TYR A 99 19.18 6.65 5.61
CA TYR A 99 20.04 7.16 6.68
C TYR A 99 20.87 6.05 7.35
N HIS A 100 20.27 4.89 7.59
CA HIS A 100 20.96 3.79 8.25
C HIS A 100 22.05 3.21 7.36
N THR A 101 21.73 2.94 6.09
CA THR A 101 22.63 2.33 5.10
C THR A 101 23.90 3.14 4.95
N ILE A 102 23.83 4.46 4.76
CA ILE A 102 25.04 5.29 4.60
C ILE A 102 25.91 5.37 5.87
N ARG A 103 25.34 5.07 7.04
CA ARG A 103 26.08 5.10 8.31
C ARG A 103 26.83 3.79 8.57
N VAL A 104 26.37 2.69 7.98
CA VAL A 104 26.87 1.33 8.29
C VAL A 104 27.56 0.64 7.11
N MET A 105 27.40 1.16 5.89
CA MET A 105 28.23 0.83 4.73
C MET A 105 29.53 1.63 4.77
#